data_AF-A0A2P5W9J9-F1
#
_entry.id   AF-A0A2P5W9J9-F1
#
_cell.length_a   1.000
_cell.length_b   1.000
_cell.length_c   1.000
_cell.angle_alpha   90.00
_cell.angle_beta   90.00
_cell.angle_gamma   90.00
#
_symmetry.space_group_name_H-M   'P 1'
#
loop_
_entity.id
_entity.type
_entity.pdbx_description
1 polymer ?
#
loop_
_entity_poly.entity_id
_entity_poly.type
_entity_poly.pdbx_seq_one_letter_code
_entity_poly.pdbx_strand_id
1 'polypeptide(L)'
;MEGDASSCSLLCLENETFLKEKEESTDENYIAEYDEECVQMLFDREMSFGFKKSEPLVLCNYLKYARSEAITWILKARAAFGFRCQTAYLSMIYFDRFLSIKSIASEKSWAIQLLSIACLSLAAKMEEINVPPLSLFQTEEFNFESKTIQRMELLVLNTLEWRLSSATPFAFLNFFIKKMCKISPRDHFISITVHLIFLTMKEINLMEHRPSVVAIAAILRTLNKKQTRKALECTMNSLSCEFLEIEDVFRCYNLMQKLDTSDELNIPKSENATHSSAIDAVDDCSSSGTVCAKRKRPAFNKNVRTSDQVTNEKRLSAGKMP
;
A
#
# COMPACT_ATOMS: atom_id res chain seq x y z
N MET A 1 -49.53 14.35 9.88
CA MET A 1 -49.53 13.24 10.86
C MET A 1 -50.02 12.04 10.09
N GLU A 2 -49.29 10.97 9.80
CA GLU A 2 -47.97 10.41 10.13
C GLU A 2 -47.38 9.91 8.77
N GLY A 3 -46.09 9.74 8.51
CA GLY A 3 -45.00 9.22 9.32
C GLY A 3 -44.65 7.80 8.84
N ASP A 4 -43.58 7.70 8.02
CA ASP A 4 -42.65 6.58 7.80
C ASP A 4 -43.20 5.21 7.28
N ALA A 5 -42.45 4.30 6.65
CA ALA A 5 -41.00 4.16 6.49
C ALA A 5 -40.69 3.40 5.18
N SER A 6 -39.65 3.86 4.51
CA SER A 6 -38.89 3.13 3.49
C SER A 6 -38.21 1.91 4.12
N SER A 7 -38.34 0.74 3.51
CA SER A 7 -37.50 -0.42 3.79
C SER A 7 -36.89 -0.92 2.49
N CYS A 8 -35.69 -0.42 2.18
CA CYS A 8 -34.81 -1.06 1.22
C CYS A 8 -34.29 -2.35 1.86
N SER A 9 -34.73 -3.49 1.32
CA SER A 9 -34.12 -4.79 1.59
C SER A 9 -32.72 -4.83 0.95
N LEU A 10 -31.71 -4.38 1.70
CA LEU A 10 -30.32 -4.61 1.35
C LEU A 10 -29.91 -6.02 1.77
N LEU A 11 -29.81 -6.87 0.75
CA LEU A 11 -29.04 -8.11 0.60
C LEU A 11 -28.20 -8.54 1.82
N CYS A 12 -28.72 -9.53 2.56
CA CYS A 12 -27.91 -10.57 3.20
C CYS A 12 -28.57 -11.92 2.89
N LEU A 13 -28.16 -12.57 1.79
CA LEU A 13 -28.42 -14.00 1.60
C LEU A 13 -27.27 -14.75 2.26
N GLU A 14 -27.31 -14.84 3.60
CA GLU A 14 -26.46 -15.76 4.34
C GLU A 14 -27.10 -17.15 4.29
N ASN A 15 -26.47 -18.09 3.58
CA ASN A 15 -26.74 -19.51 3.79
C ASN A 15 -25.85 -19.99 4.94
N GLU A 16 -26.47 -20.45 6.03
CA GLU A 16 -25.86 -20.87 7.31
C GLU A 16 -24.96 -22.12 7.27
N THR A 17 -24.36 -22.47 6.13
CA THR A 17 -23.56 -23.70 6.01
C THR A 17 -22.05 -23.50 6.15
N PHE A 18 -21.55 -22.28 6.42
CA PHE A 18 -20.10 -22.00 6.41
C PHE A 18 -19.41 -22.00 7.79
N LEU A 19 -20.15 -22.15 8.90
CA LEU A 19 -19.56 -22.17 10.25
C LEU A 19 -19.17 -23.57 10.71
N LYS A 20 -18.27 -24.21 9.96
CA LYS A 20 -17.44 -25.31 10.46
C LYS A 20 -16.33 -25.61 9.46
N GLU A 21 -15.18 -24.98 9.63
CA GLU A 21 -13.92 -25.62 9.31
C GLU A 21 -12.78 -25.05 10.15
N LYS A 22 -11.93 -25.98 10.59
CA LYS A 22 -10.97 -25.89 11.68
C LYS A 22 -9.79 -24.99 11.33
N GLU A 23 -9.24 -24.37 12.37
CA GLU A 23 -7.90 -23.79 12.40
C GLU A 23 -6.86 -24.83 11.96
N GLU A 24 -6.19 -24.55 10.84
CA GLU A 24 -4.83 -25.04 10.61
C GLU A 24 -4.06 -24.05 9.73
N SER A 25 -2.91 -23.62 10.24
CA SER A 25 -2.05 -22.62 9.65
C SER A 25 -1.28 -23.17 8.46
N THR A 26 -1.74 -22.87 7.25
CA THR A 26 -0.92 -22.84 6.03
C THR A 26 -1.57 -21.87 5.05
N ASP A 27 -0.89 -20.76 4.76
CA ASP A 27 -1.30 -19.76 3.78
C ASP A 27 -1.09 -20.37 2.39
N GLU A 28 -1.99 -21.28 2.01
CA GLU A 28 -2.10 -21.83 0.67
C GLU A 28 -2.93 -20.87 -0.18
N ASN A 29 -2.39 -20.54 -1.35
CA ASN A 29 -3.01 -19.77 -2.42
C ASN A 29 -4.44 -20.25 -2.75
N TYR A 30 -5.43 -19.80 -1.99
CA TYR A 30 -6.82 -19.79 -2.43
C TYR A 30 -6.93 -18.71 -3.50
N ILE A 31 -6.67 -19.10 -4.74
CA ILE A 31 -7.17 -18.36 -5.91
C ILE A 31 -8.69 -18.53 -5.85
N ALA A 32 -9.36 -17.69 -5.06
CA ALA A 32 -10.81 -17.63 -5.03
C ALA A 32 -11.30 -17.49 -6.48
N GLU A 33 -12.29 -18.30 -6.86
CA GLU A 33 -13.02 -18.10 -8.11
C GLU A 33 -13.55 -16.66 -8.10
N TYR A 34 -13.01 -15.82 -8.99
CA TYR A 34 -13.58 -14.50 -9.22
C TYR A 34 -14.90 -14.68 -9.93
N ASP A 35 -15.95 -14.21 -9.29
CA ASP A 35 -17.15 -13.81 -9.98
C ASP A 35 -16.84 -12.60 -10.88
N GLU A 36 -17.25 -12.63 -12.14
CA GLU A 36 -17.11 -11.49 -13.05
C GLU A 36 -17.82 -10.24 -12.47
N GLU A 37 -18.88 -10.46 -11.70
CA GLU A 37 -19.60 -9.41 -10.98
C GLU A 37 -18.71 -8.70 -9.93
N CYS A 38 -17.88 -9.45 -9.19
CA CYS A 38 -16.94 -8.88 -8.23
C CYS A 38 -15.91 -7.97 -8.91
N VAL A 39 -15.43 -8.36 -10.09
CA VAL A 39 -14.47 -7.56 -10.87
C VAL A 39 -15.14 -6.31 -11.41
N GLN A 40 -16.36 -6.42 -11.90
CA GLN A 40 -17.15 -5.27 -12.35
C GLN A 40 -17.32 -4.26 -11.21
N MET A 41 -17.68 -4.71 -10.02
CA MET A 41 -17.79 -3.86 -8.83
C MET A 41 -16.47 -3.15 -8.47
N LEU A 42 -15.31 -3.78 -8.69
CA LEU A 42 -14.00 -3.15 -8.49
C LEU A 42 -13.75 -2.02 -9.50
N PHE A 43 -14.12 -2.22 -10.76
CA PHE A 43 -14.04 -1.17 -11.78
C PHE A 43 -15.03 -0.03 -11.52
N ASP A 44 -16.27 -0.34 -11.12
CA ASP A 44 -17.27 0.67 -10.79
C ASP A 44 -16.83 1.49 -9.56
N ARG A 45 -16.28 0.80 -8.54
CA ARG A 45 -15.68 1.46 -7.37
C ARG A 45 -14.56 2.37 -7.80
N GLU A 46 -13.64 1.92 -8.64
CA GLU A 46 -12.57 2.75 -9.19
C GLU A 46 -13.13 4.02 -9.86
N MET A 47 -14.13 3.88 -10.73
CA MET A 47 -14.73 5.01 -11.45
C MET A 47 -15.49 5.99 -10.54
N SER A 48 -16.09 5.51 -9.44
CA SER A 48 -16.87 6.32 -8.51
C SER A 48 -16.07 7.44 -7.82
N PHE A 49 -14.75 7.29 -7.72
CA PHE A 49 -13.87 8.27 -7.06
C PHE A 49 -13.36 9.38 -7.97
N GLY A 50 -13.77 9.40 -9.24
CA GLY A 50 -13.54 10.53 -10.15
C GLY A 50 -12.05 10.81 -10.35
N PHE A 51 -11.38 9.99 -11.15
CA PHE A 51 -10.07 10.34 -11.71
C PHE A 51 -10.27 11.51 -12.68
N LYS A 52 -10.17 12.74 -12.17
CA LYS A 52 -10.17 13.90 -13.05
C LYS A 52 -8.88 13.86 -13.84
N LYS A 53 -8.98 13.79 -15.18
CA LYS A 53 -7.92 14.21 -16.11
C LYS A 53 -7.74 15.73 -15.99
N SER A 54 -7.51 16.23 -14.78
CA SER A 54 -7.18 17.64 -14.52
C SER A 54 -5.71 17.86 -14.81
N GLU A 55 -5.37 19.10 -15.17
CA GLU A 55 -3.99 19.54 -15.38
C GLU A 55 -3.08 18.99 -14.27
N PRO A 56 -1.87 18.52 -14.61
CA PRO A 56 -0.94 17.94 -13.64
C PRO A 56 -0.90 18.87 -12.45
N LEU A 57 -1.31 18.39 -11.27
CA LEU A 57 -1.16 19.22 -10.07
C LEU A 57 0.34 19.50 -10.00
N VAL A 58 0.73 20.75 -10.26
CA VAL A 58 2.11 21.19 -10.06
C VAL A 58 2.30 21.17 -8.56
N LEU A 59 2.62 19.99 -8.06
CA LEU A 59 2.85 19.74 -6.67
C LEU A 59 4.07 20.56 -6.33
N CYS A 60 3.88 21.62 -5.53
CA CYS A 60 4.99 22.48 -5.15
C CYS A 60 6.07 21.62 -4.48
N ASN A 61 7.33 22.04 -4.57
CA ASN A 61 8.46 21.24 -4.09
C ASN A 61 8.28 20.78 -2.63
N TYR A 62 7.63 21.60 -1.81
CA TYR A 62 7.24 21.23 -0.45
C TYR A 62 6.30 20.02 -0.39
N LEU A 63 5.22 20.01 -1.16
CA LEU A 63 4.27 18.90 -1.14
C LEU A 63 4.88 17.60 -1.68
N LYS A 64 5.81 17.68 -2.65
CA LYS A 64 6.62 16.53 -3.09
C LYS A 64 7.47 15.97 -1.95
N TYR A 65 8.13 16.86 -1.21
CA TYR A 65 8.95 16.48 -0.06
C TYR A 65 8.11 15.85 1.05
N ALA A 66 7.02 16.51 1.45
CA ALA A 66 6.08 16.02 2.46
C ALA A 66 5.51 14.63 2.10
N ARG A 67 5.16 14.43 0.83
CA ARG A 67 4.69 13.14 0.32
C ARG A 67 5.78 12.07 0.38
N SER A 68 7.03 12.40 0.04
CA SER A 68 8.17 11.48 0.12
C SER A 68 8.46 11.03 1.56
N GLU A 69 8.40 11.96 2.52
CA GLU A 69 8.53 11.64 3.95
C GLU A 69 7.40 10.73 4.42
N ALA A 70 6.15 11.06 4.06
CA ALA A 70 4.98 10.26 4.39
C ALA A 70 5.09 8.83 3.85
N ILE A 71 5.46 8.66 2.58
CA ILE A 71 5.64 7.34 1.95
C ILE A 71 6.73 6.55 2.67
N THR A 72 7.87 7.18 2.94
CA THR A 72 9.01 6.53 3.61
C THR A 72 8.61 6.02 4.98
N TRP A 73 7.91 6.85 5.76
CA TRP A 73 7.43 6.45 7.08
C TRP A 73 6.35 5.36 7.00
N ILE A 74 5.35 5.51 6.12
CA ILE A 74 4.26 4.54 5.93
C ILE A 74 4.80 3.16 5.55
N LEU A 75 5.76 3.08 4.63
CA LEU A 75 6.33 1.79 4.22
C LEU A 75 7.13 1.12 5.34
N LYS A 76 7.87 1.90 6.15
CA LYS A 76 8.56 1.40 7.35
C LYS A 76 7.56 0.89 8.39
N ALA A 77 6.54 1.69 8.70
CA ALA A 77 5.50 1.32 9.66
C ALA A 77 4.72 0.08 9.22
N ARG A 78 4.34 0.00 7.93
CA ARG A 78 3.72 -1.18 7.34
C ARG A 78 4.57 -2.44 7.53
N ALA A 79 5.88 -2.34 7.27
CA ALA A 79 6.79 -3.47 7.48
C ALA A 79 6.91 -3.87 8.97
N ALA A 80 6.93 -2.88 9.88
CA ALA A 80 7.02 -3.12 11.31
C ALA A 80 5.76 -3.78 11.90
N PHE A 81 4.57 -3.35 11.45
CA PHE A 81 3.29 -3.93 11.88
C PHE A 81 2.90 -5.21 11.14
N GLY A 82 3.55 -5.52 10.01
CA GLY A 82 3.19 -6.66 9.18
C GLY A 82 1.90 -6.45 8.38
N PHE A 83 1.48 -5.20 8.16
CA PHE A 83 0.29 -4.90 7.37
C PHE A 83 0.43 -5.33 5.91
N ARG A 84 -0.69 -5.52 5.23
CA ARG A 84 -0.76 -5.82 3.80
C ARG A 84 -0.27 -4.64 2.96
N CYS A 85 0.19 -4.92 1.74
CA CYS A 85 0.63 -3.87 0.81
C CYS A 85 -0.53 -2.92 0.43
N GLN A 86 -1.74 -3.47 0.35
CA GLN A 86 -2.98 -2.73 0.12
C GLN A 86 -3.18 -1.62 1.16
N THR A 87 -2.93 -1.90 2.43
CA THR A 87 -3.07 -0.95 3.54
C THR A 87 -2.15 0.27 3.38
N ALA A 88 -0.87 0.05 3.03
CA ALA A 88 0.06 1.15 2.79
C ALA A 88 -0.38 2.01 1.58
N TYR A 89 -0.79 1.39 0.49
CA TYR A 89 -1.22 2.12 -0.70
C TYR A 89 -2.52 2.89 -0.46
N LEU A 90 -3.49 2.28 0.23
CA LEU A 90 -4.74 2.92 0.62
C LEU A 90 -4.50 4.12 1.54
N SER A 91 -3.54 4.01 2.47
CA SER A 91 -3.15 5.15 3.31
C SER A 91 -2.61 6.33 2.48
N MET A 92 -1.86 6.07 1.42
CA MET A 92 -1.38 7.10 0.51
C MET A 92 -2.50 7.71 -0.35
N ILE A 93 -3.51 6.93 -0.74
CA ILE A 93 -4.72 7.48 -1.37
C ILE A 93 -5.40 8.48 -0.43
N TYR A 94 -5.56 8.14 0.85
CA TYR A 94 -6.16 9.07 1.82
C TYR A 94 -5.32 10.33 2.02
N PHE A 95 -4.00 10.17 2.07
CA PHE A 95 -3.05 11.27 2.21
C PHE A 95 -3.10 12.23 1.02
N ASP A 96 -2.99 11.71 -0.21
CA ASP A 96 -3.00 12.50 -1.44
C ASP A 96 -4.36 13.20 -1.63
N ARG A 97 -5.48 12.53 -1.30
CA ARG A 97 -6.83 13.13 -1.33
C ARG A 97 -7.02 14.21 -0.28
N PHE A 98 -6.47 14.02 0.91
CA PHE A 98 -6.55 15.03 1.96
C PHE A 98 -5.83 16.31 1.52
N LEU A 99 -4.60 16.18 0.99
CA LEU A 99 -3.80 17.32 0.57
C LEU A 99 -4.31 18.01 -0.71
N SER A 100 -5.11 17.32 -1.53
CA SER A 100 -5.79 17.97 -2.66
C SER A 100 -6.96 18.88 -2.24
N ILE A 101 -7.51 18.67 -1.04
CA ILE A 101 -8.64 19.45 -0.49
C ILE A 101 -8.15 20.46 0.56
N LYS A 102 -7.13 20.10 1.36
CA LYS A 102 -6.62 20.90 2.48
C LYS A 102 -5.13 21.18 2.30
N SER A 103 -4.73 22.44 2.46
CA SER A 103 -3.32 22.81 2.51
C SER A 103 -2.78 22.74 3.95
N ILE A 104 -1.56 22.23 4.09
CA ILE A 104 -0.78 22.27 5.33
C ILE A 104 0.40 23.21 5.08
N ALA A 105 0.64 24.14 6.00
CA ALA A 105 1.74 25.09 5.88
C ALA A 105 3.09 24.38 5.94
N SER A 106 4.05 24.83 5.11
CA SER A 106 5.37 24.18 4.96
C SER A 106 6.15 24.01 6.26
N GLU A 107 5.93 24.91 7.20
CA GLU A 107 6.62 24.97 8.49
C GLU A 107 6.12 23.93 9.50
N LYS A 108 5.06 23.18 9.16
CA LYS A 108 4.40 22.22 10.05
C LYS A 108 4.68 20.77 9.64
N SER A 109 5.96 20.37 9.60
CA SER A 109 6.37 18.98 9.32
C SER A 109 5.69 17.96 10.26
N TRP A 110 5.54 18.32 11.54
CA TRP A 110 4.78 17.52 12.52
C TRP A 110 3.34 17.22 12.07
N ALA A 111 2.70 18.13 11.33
CA ALA A 111 1.32 17.96 10.88
C ALA A 111 1.24 16.97 9.70
N ILE A 112 2.26 16.96 8.84
CA ILE A 112 2.41 15.94 7.78
C ILE A 112 2.62 14.56 8.39
N GLN A 113 3.45 14.47 9.44
CA GLN A 113 3.65 13.20 10.14
C GLN A 113 2.37 12.72 10.82
N LEU A 114 1.64 13.62 11.51
CA LEU A 114 0.36 13.31 12.13
C LEU A 114 -0.70 12.88 11.10
N LEU A 115 -0.74 13.54 9.93
CA LEU A 115 -1.59 13.14 8.80
C LEU A 115 -1.25 11.72 8.34
N SER A 116 0.05 11.42 8.15
CA SER A 116 0.53 10.11 7.72
C SER A 116 0.11 9.00 8.68
N ILE A 117 0.26 9.24 10.00
CA ILE A 117 -0.16 8.31 11.05
C ILE A 117 -1.68 8.07 10.99
N ALA A 118 -2.47 9.14 10.90
CA ALA A 118 -3.92 9.05 10.85
C ALA A 118 -4.39 8.30 9.59
N CYS A 119 -3.81 8.58 8.43
CA CYS A 119 -4.13 7.90 7.17
C CYS A 119 -3.79 6.40 7.24
N LEU A 120 -2.63 6.03 7.80
CA LEU A 120 -2.25 4.62 7.97
C LEU A 120 -3.15 3.89 8.96
N SER A 121 -3.49 4.53 10.08
CA SER A 121 -4.41 3.96 11.06
C SER A 121 -5.81 3.74 10.48
N LEU A 122 -6.35 4.72 9.73
CA LEU A 122 -7.62 4.56 9.03
C LEU A 122 -7.57 3.44 8.00
N ALA A 123 -6.50 3.36 7.20
CA ALA A 123 -6.34 2.29 6.23
C ALA A 123 -6.26 0.92 6.91
N ALA A 124 -5.53 0.81 8.02
CA ALA A 124 -5.46 -0.43 8.80
C ALA A 124 -6.83 -0.85 9.32
N LYS A 125 -7.65 0.08 9.82
CA LYS A 125 -9.03 -0.20 10.25
C LYS A 125 -9.97 -0.63 9.11
N MET A 126 -9.64 -0.30 7.86
CA MET A 126 -10.42 -0.70 6.69
C MET A 126 -10.00 -2.06 6.12
N GLU A 127 -8.73 -2.45 6.29
CA GLU A 127 -8.13 -3.57 5.53
C GLU A 127 -7.58 -4.71 6.41
N GLU A 128 -7.24 -4.43 7.67
CA GLU A 128 -6.59 -5.39 8.56
C GLU A 128 -7.58 -5.95 9.58
N ILE A 129 -7.45 -7.25 9.87
CA ILE A 129 -8.24 -7.92 10.91
C ILE A 129 -7.83 -7.41 12.29
N ASN A 130 -6.53 -7.23 12.50
CA ASN A 130 -5.95 -6.87 13.78
C ASN A 130 -5.20 -5.54 13.66
N VAL A 131 -5.80 -4.48 14.19
CA VAL A 131 -5.20 -3.15 14.23
C VAL A 131 -4.58 -2.91 15.61
N PRO A 132 -3.27 -2.59 15.69
CA PRO A 132 -2.62 -2.27 16.95
C PRO A 132 -3.20 -0.97 17.57
N PRO A 133 -3.03 -0.76 18.88
CA PRO A 133 -3.44 0.49 19.51
C PRO A 133 -2.64 1.69 18.95
N LEU A 134 -3.30 2.85 18.87
CA LEU A 134 -2.71 4.09 18.32
C LEU A 134 -1.41 4.52 19.01
N SER A 135 -1.21 4.14 20.27
CA SER A 135 0.03 4.42 21.01
C SER A 135 1.26 3.74 20.41
N LEU A 136 1.11 2.76 19.52
CA LEU A 136 2.21 2.10 18.82
C LEU A 136 2.58 2.76 17.48
N PHE A 137 1.74 3.65 16.94
CA PHE A 137 1.97 4.32 15.65
C PHE A 137 2.94 5.52 15.75
N GLN A 138 3.79 5.55 16.77
CA GLN A 138 4.68 6.68 17.02
C GLN A 138 5.86 6.73 16.04
N THR A 139 6.45 7.91 15.90
CA THR A 139 7.68 8.08 15.15
C THR A 139 8.85 8.36 16.08
N GLU A 140 10.07 8.28 15.56
CA GLU A 140 11.28 8.62 16.31
C GLU A 140 11.33 10.12 16.65
N GLU A 141 10.75 10.96 15.79
CA GLU A 141 10.80 12.42 15.89
C GLU A 141 9.61 13.02 16.64
N PHE A 142 8.44 12.38 16.58
CA PHE A 142 7.20 12.90 17.12
C PHE A 142 6.44 11.82 17.90
N ASN A 143 6.04 12.17 19.13
CA ASN A 143 5.20 11.35 19.97
C ASN A 143 3.84 12.04 20.17
N PHE A 144 2.81 11.53 19.52
CA PHE A 144 1.46 12.08 19.59
C PHE A 144 0.59 11.27 20.55
N GLU A 145 -0.16 11.97 21.39
CA GLU A 145 -1.22 11.33 22.17
C GLU A 145 -2.26 10.67 21.24
N SER A 146 -2.79 9.51 21.65
CA SER A 146 -3.82 8.82 20.86
C SER A 146 -5.05 9.69 20.58
N LYS A 147 -5.41 10.59 21.50
CA LYS A 147 -6.50 11.56 21.30
C LYS A 147 -6.20 12.55 20.16
N THR A 148 -4.94 12.94 19.99
CA THR A 148 -4.51 13.82 18.91
C THR A 148 -4.57 13.09 17.57
N ILE A 149 -4.14 11.83 17.54
CA ILE A 149 -4.28 10.97 16.35
C ILE A 149 -5.76 10.81 15.99
N GLN A 150 -6.64 10.50 16.94
CA GLN A 150 -8.09 10.36 16.71
C GLN A 150 -8.74 11.63 16.16
N ARG A 151 -8.34 12.81 16.65
CA ARG A 151 -8.84 14.09 16.09
C ARG A 151 -8.41 14.26 14.63
N MET A 152 -7.18 13.85 14.31
CA MET A 152 -6.70 13.87 12.93
C MET A 152 -7.44 12.84 12.06
N GLU A 153 -7.70 11.63 12.56
CA GLU A 153 -8.52 10.63 11.87
C GLU A 153 -9.90 11.19 11.53
N LEU A 154 -10.57 11.83 12.50
CA LEU A 154 -11.87 12.46 12.28
C LEU A 154 -11.80 13.59 11.25
N LEU A 155 -10.73 14.39 11.28
CA LEU A 155 -10.51 15.45 10.28
C LEU A 155 -10.34 14.86 8.88
N VAL A 156 -9.57 13.77 8.73
CA VAL A 156 -9.42 13.05 7.46
C VAL A 156 -10.76 12.48 7.00
N LEU A 157 -11.49 11.78 7.87
CA LEU A 157 -12.81 11.21 7.57
C LEU A 157 -13.78 12.27 7.06
N ASN A 158 -13.89 13.40 7.76
CA ASN A 158 -14.78 14.49 7.37
C ASN A 158 -14.33 15.15 6.06
N THR A 159 -13.02 15.33 5.86
CA THR A 159 -12.46 15.91 4.63
C THR A 159 -12.71 15.02 3.42
N LEU A 160 -12.68 13.70 3.61
CA LEU A 160 -12.94 12.70 2.56
C LEU A 160 -14.41 12.32 2.45
N GLU A 161 -15.29 13.00 3.19
CA GLU A 161 -16.75 12.72 3.24
C GLU A 161 -17.05 11.26 3.56
N TRP A 162 -16.24 10.63 4.41
CA TRP A 162 -16.33 9.20 4.76
C TRP A 162 -16.17 8.23 3.58
N ARG A 163 -15.78 8.73 2.40
CA ARG A 163 -15.58 7.90 1.21
C ARG A 163 -14.20 7.25 1.24
N LEU A 164 -14.04 6.25 2.12
CA LEU A 164 -12.79 5.53 2.32
C LEU A 164 -12.61 4.30 1.40
N SER A 165 -13.68 3.75 0.83
CA SER A 165 -13.64 2.53 0.02
C SER A 165 -13.00 2.73 -1.36
N SER A 166 -11.69 3.00 -1.41
CA SER A 166 -10.94 3.20 -2.65
C SER A 166 -10.36 1.88 -3.17
N ALA A 167 -10.42 1.66 -4.48
CA ALA A 167 -9.75 0.51 -5.09
C ALA A 167 -8.22 0.69 -5.03
N THR A 168 -7.47 -0.40 -4.89
CA THR A 168 -6.00 -0.40 -4.93
C THR A 168 -5.50 -1.31 -6.06
N PRO A 169 -4.28 -1.10 -6.60
CA PRO A 169 -3.75 -1.95 -7.66
C PRO A 169 -3.71 -3.43 -7.25
N PHE A 170 -3.49 -3.70 -5.96
CA PHE A 170 -3.42 -5.05 -5.39
C PHE A 170 -4.73 -5.84 -5.56
N ALA A 171 -5.88 -5.17 -5.52
CA ALA A 171 -7.18 -5.80 -5.73
C ALA A 171 -7.36 -6.35 -7.16
N PHE A 172 -6.65 -5.76 -8.14
CA PHE A 172 -6.70 -6.17 -9.55
C PHE A 172 -5.62 -7.19 -9.93
N LEU A 173 -4.60 -7.40 -9.08
CA LEU A 173 -3.46 -8.24 -9.44
C LEU A 173 -3.86 -9.67 -9.77
N ASN A 174 -4.65 -10.30 -8.90
CA ASN A 174 -5.04 -11.70 -9.10
C ASN A 174 -5.90 -11.88 -10.37
N PHE A 175 -6.80 -10.94 -10.65
CA PHE A 175 -7.59 -10.91 -11.89
C PHE A 175 -6.69 -10.87 -13.14
N PHE A 176 -5.78 -9.90 -13.23
CA PHE A 176 -4.91 -9.75 -14.40
C PHE A 176 -3.90 -10.89 -14.53
N ILE A 177 -3.34 -11.36 -13.41
CA ILE A 177 -2.45 -12.53 -13.39
C ILE A 177 -3.17 -13.74 -13.94
N LYS A 178 -4.40 -14.05 -13.49
CA LYS A 178 -5.15 -15.21 -13.98
C LYS A 178 -5.45 -15.11 -15.48
N LYS A 179 -5.77 -13.91 -15.99
CA LYS A 179 -6.00 -13.71 -17.42
C LYS A 179 -4.73 -13.78 -18.27
N MET A 180 -3.58 -13.33 -17.77
CA MET A 180 -2.33 -13.25 -18.54
C MET A 180 -1.41 -14.46 -18.38
N CYS A 181 -1.37 -15.03 -17.18
CA CYS A 181 -0.47 -16.10 -16.79
C CYS A 181 -1.23 -17.44 -16.87
N LYS A 182 -0.85 -18.27 -17.84
CA LYS A 182 -1.39 -19.64 -17.97
C LYS A 182 -0.91 -20.60 -16.87
N ILE A 183 0.14 -20.20 -16.15
CA ILE A 183 0.78 -20.97 -15.07
C ILE A 183 0.78 -20.08 -13.84
N SER A 184 0.56 -20.68 -12.66
CA SER A 184 0.64 -19.96 -11.38
C SER A 184 1.97 -19.21 -11.30
N PRO A 185 1.97 -17.87 -11.13
CA PRO A 185 3.21 -17.12 -11.03
C PRO A 185 3.98 -17.55 -9.78
N ARG A 186 5.31 -17.56 -9.89
CA ARG A 186 6.20 -17.80 -8.75
C ARG A 186 6.15 -16.61 -7.79
N ASP A 187 6.39 -16.82 -6.50
CA ASP A 187 6.45 -15.75 -5.48
C ASP A 187 7.35 -14.57 -5.89
N HIS A 188 8.46 -14.86 -6.59
CA HIS A 188 9.37 -13.84 -7.10
C HIS A 188 8.70 -12.87 -8.10
N PHE A 189 7.79 -13.39 -8.95
CA PHE A 189 7.01 -12.57 -9.88
C PHE A 189 6.13 -11.58 -9.12
N ILE A 190 5.36 -12.07 -8.15
CA ILE A 190 4.48 -11.24 -7.33
C ILE A 190 5.30 -10.18 -6.58
N SER A 191 6.45 -10.56 -6.02
CA SER A 191 7.34 -9.63 -5.33
C SER A 191 7.84 -8.50 -6.23
N ILE A 192 8.24 -8.80 -7.49
CA ILE A 192 8.67 -7.77 -8.44
C ILE A 192 7.49 -6.86 -8.81
N THR A 193 6.31 -7.42 -9.07
CA THR A 193 5.12 -6.63 -9.41
C THR A 193 4.74 -5.68 -8.26
N VAL A 194 4.74 -6.16 -7.01
CA VAL A 194 4.50 -5.34 -5.81
C VAL A 194 5.56 -4.24 -5.66
N HIS A 195 6.85 -4.57 -5.89
CA HIS A 195 7.93 -3.59 -5.86
C HIS A 195 7.73 -2.47 -6.89
N LEU A 196 7.40 -2.81 -8.13
CA LEU A 196 7.11 -1.83 -9.19
C LEU A 196 5.92 -0.93 -8.84
N ILE A 197 4.87 -1.48 -8.22
CA ILE A 197 3.73 -0.67 -7.73
C ILE A 197 4.20 0.35 -6.70
N PHE A 198 5.03 -0.05 -5.73
CA PHE A 198 5.56 0.88 -4.72
C PHE A 198 6.55 1.90 -5.29
N LEU A 199 7.41 1.52 -6.24
CA LEU A 199 8.27 2.46 -6.95
C LEU A 199 7.42 3.50 -7.69
N THR A 200 6.38 3.05 -8.37
CA THR A 200 5.47 3.95 -9.10
C THR A 200 4.76 4.88 -8.14
N MET A 201 4.22 4.37 -7.03
CA MET A 201 3.54 5.16 -5.99
C MET A 201 4.38 6.35 -5.50
N LYS A 202 5.71 6.20 -5.41
CA LYS A 202 6.62 7.30 -5.01
C LYS A 202 6.66 8.46 -6.01
N GLU A 203 6.47 8.17 -7.29
CA GLU A 203 6.72 9.09 -8.40
C GLU A 203 5.43 9.69 -8.96
N ILE A 204 4.33 8.94 -8.93
CA ILE A 204 3.05 9.38 -9.48
C ILE A 204 2.17 10.08 -8.45
N ASN A 205 1.29 10.95 -8.93
CA ASN A 205 0.12 11.38 -8.17
C ASN A 205 -0.95 10.27 -8.24
N LEU A 206 -1.29 9.65 -7.10
CA LEU A 206 -2.26 8.55 -7.08
C LEU A 206 -3.66 8.97 -7.54
N MET A 207 -3.96 10.27 -7.53
CA MET A 207 -5.25 10.82 -7.96
C MET A 207 -5.40 10.91 -9.48
N GLU A 208 -4.30 10.85 -10.22
CA GLU A 208 -4.29 10.98 -11.69
C GLU A 208 -4.20 9.62 -12.39
N HIS A 209 -3.91 8.55 -11.64
CA HIS A 209 -3.70 7.22 -12.19
C HIS A 209 -4.67 6.19 -11.61
N ARG A 210 -5.36 5.50 -12.51
CA ARG A 210 -6.27 4.41 -12.16
C ARG A 210 -5.51 3.22 -11.56
N PRO A 211 -5.88 2.73 -10.37
CA PRO A 211 -5.34 1.51 -9.77
C PRO A 211 -5.27 0.30 -10.71
N SER A 212 -6.27 0.09 -11.57
CA SER A 212 -6.31 -0.98 -12.56
C SER A 212 -5.22 -0.83 -13.63
N VAL A 213 -5.00 0.41 -14.10
CA VAL A 213 -3.91 0.77 -15.03
C VAL A 213 -2.54 0.52 -14.39
N VAL A 214 -2.36 0.90 -13.13
CA VAL A 214 -1.10 0.65 -12.39
C VAL A 214 -0.87 -0.86 -12.22
N ALA A 215 -1.90 -1.62 -11.87
CA ALA A 215 -1.81 -3.07 -11.69
C ALA A 215 -1.38 -3.79 -12.98
N ILE A 216 -2.10 -3.54 -14.07
CA ILE A 216 -1.82 -4.20 -15.35
C ILE A 216 -0.45 -3.79 -15.91
N ALA A 217 -0.05 -2.52 -15.80
CA ALA A 217 1.25 -2.04 -16.24
C ALA A 217 2.40 -2.72 -15.47
N ALA A 218 2.25 -2.90 -14.15
CA ALA A 218 3.24 -3.57 -13.32
C ALA A 218 3.40 -5.06 -13.70
N ILE A 219 2.29 -5.76 -13.96
CA ILE A 219 2.29 -7.14 -14.43
C ILE A 219 2.97 -7.25 -15.79
N LEU A 220 2.60 -6.39 -16.74
CA LEU A 220 3.20 -6.38 -18.09
C LEU A 220 4.70 -6.09 -18.04
N ARG A 221 5.13 -5.17 -17.16
CA ARG A 221 6.55 -4.87 -16.95
C ARG A 221 7.31 -6.01 -16.29
N THR A 222 6.65 -6.79 -15.44
CA THR A 222 7.23 -7.99 -14.81
C THR A 222 7.34 -9.14 -15.81
N LEU A 223 6.33 -9.35 -16.66
CA LEU A 223 6.29 -10.41 -17.68
C LEU A 223 7.31 -10.19 -18.80
N ASN A 224 7.45 -8.96 -19.28
CA ASN A 224 8.34 -8.64 -20.38
C ASN A 224 9.04 -7.28 -20.17
N LYS A 225 10.34 -7.33 -19.85
CA LYS A 225 11.17 -6.15 -19.54
C LYS A 225 11.27 -5.14 -20.70
N LYS A 226 11.05 -5.56 -21.95
CA LYS A 226 11.14 -4.72 -23.16
C LYS A 226 10.05 -5.08 -24.17
N GLN A 227 8.86 -4.48 -24.03
CA GLN A 227 7.76 -4.66 -24.95
C GLN A 227 7.57 -3.42 -25.84
N THR A 228 7.32 -3.63 -27.13
CA THR A 228 6.92 -2.54 -28.05
C THR A 228 5.44 -2.23 -27.87
N ARG A 229 5.01 -1.01 -28.23
CA ARG A 229 3.59 -0.60 -28.15
C ARG A 229 2.63 -1.61 -28.79
N LYS A 230 3.00 -2.14 -29.97
CA LYS A 230 2.20 -3.13 -30.70
C LYS A 230 2.01 -4.43 -29.93
N ALA A 231 3.03 -4.90 -29.22
CA ALA A 231 2.93 -6.11 -28.40
C ALA A 231 2.09 -5.89 -27.14
N LEU A 232 2.11 -4.67 -26.58
CA LEU A 232 1.22 -4.27 -25.49
C LEU A 232 -0.24 -4.25 -25.95
N GLU A 233 -0.51 -3.66 -27.11
CA GLU A 233 -1.83 -3.60 -27.75
C GLU A 233 -2.41 -5.01 -27.98
N CYS A 234 -1.61 -5.93 -28.55
CA CYS A 234 -2.04 -7.33 -28.71
C CYS A 234 -2.40 -8.00 -27.38
N THR A 235 -1.59 -7.75 -26.33
CA THR A 235 -1.83 -8.34 -25.00
C THR A 235 -3.11 -7.76 -24.38
N MET A 236 -3.35 -6.45 -24.50
CA MET A 236 -4.57 -5.81 -23.99
C MET A 236 -5.82 -6.26 -24.75
N ASN A 237 -5.75 -6.37 -26.07
CA ASN A 237 -6.86 -6.87 -26.89
C ASN A 237 -7.27 -8.30 -26.50
N SER A 238 -6.31 -9.13 -26.09
CA SER A 238 -6.56 -10.50 -25.62
C SER A 238 -7.25 -10.56 -24.25
N LEU A 239 -7.23 -9.49 -23.44
CA LEU A 239 -7.86 -9.46 -22.11
C LEU A 239 -9.34 -9.14 -22.16
N SER A 240 -9.82 -8.61 -23.30
CA SER A 240 -11.18 -8.10 -23.49
C SER A 240 -11.61 -7.16 -22.35
N CYS A 241 -10.73 -6.24 -21.94
CA CYS A 241 -11.00 -5.30 -20.85
C CYS A 241 -11.40 -3.94 -21.42
N GLU A 242 -12.70 -3.73 -21.63
CA GLU A 242 -13.25 -2.49 -22.23
C GLU A 242 -13.01 -1.25 -21.34
N PHE A 243 -12.77 -1.44 -20.04
CA PHE A 243 -12.60 -0.37 -19.08
C PHE A 243 -11.23 0.31 -19.12
N LEU A 244 -10.25 -0.18 -19.90
CA LEU A 244 -8.87 0.32 -19.89
C LEU A 244 -8.50 1.01 -21.20
N GLU A 245 -8.04 2.26 -21.10
CA GLU A 245 -7.42 2.96 -22.23
C GLU A 245 -5.96 2.49 -22.42
N ILE A 246 -5.64 2.00 -23.61
CA ILE A 246 -4.28 1.54 -23.97
C ILE A 246 -3.23 2.63 -23.74
N GLU A 247 -3.58 3.89 -23.99
CA GLU A 247 -2.66 5.03 -23.84
C GLU A 247 -2.23 5.22 -22.37
N ASP A 248 -3.15 5.07 -21.42
CA ASP A 248 -2.86 5.20 -20.00
C ASP A 248 -1.97 4.05 -19.50
N VAL A 249 -2.24 2.82 -19.98
CA VAL A 249 -1.41 1.64 -19.68
C VAL A 249 -0.01 1.79 -20.26
N PHE A 250 0.11 2.23 -21.51
CA PHE A 250 1.40 2.44 -22.16
C PHE A 250 2.22 3.54 -21.45
N ARG A 251 1.57 4.63 -21.04
CA ARG A 251 2.21 5.69 -20.25
C ARG A 251 2.74 5.18 -18.92
N CYS A 252 1.91 4.43 -18.19
CA CYS A 252 2.30 3.85 -16.89
C CYS A 252 3.42 2.81 -17.03
N TYR A 253 3.35 1.95 -18.06
CA TYR A 253 4.39 0.96 -18.38
C TYR A 253 5.74 1.63 -18.66
N ASN A 254 5.77 2.68 -19.48
CA ASN A 254 7.01 3.40 -19.80
C ASN A 254 7.60 4.12 -18.59
N LEU A 255 6.75 4.64 -17.70
CA LEU A 255 7.19 5.19 -16.43
C LEU A 255 7.86 4.11 -15.58
N MET A 256 7.20 2.98 -15.36
CA MET A 256 7.76 1.85 -14.60
C MET A 256 9.07 1.34 -15.20
N GLN A 257 9.19 1.33 -16.53
CA GLN A 257 10.44 0.95 -17.19
C GLN A 257 11.59 1.89 -16.84
N LYS A 258 11.35 3.21 -16.83
CA LYS A 258 12.36 4.21 -16.42
C LYS A 258 12.75 4.03 -14.95
N LEU A 259 11.77 3.81 -14.07
CA LEU A 259 12.00 3.65 -12.63
C LEU A 259 12.81 2.39 -12.31
N ASP A 260 12.48 1.26 -12.94
CA ASP A 260 13.22 0.00 -12.78
C ASP A 260 14.69 0.15 -13.21
N THR A 261 14.96 0.83 -14.33
CA THR A 261 16.34 1.09 -14.78
C THR A 261 17.12 2.03 -13.87
N SER A 262 16.46 2.99 -13.21
CA SER A 262 17.12 3.88 -12.25
C SER A 262 17.40 3.21 -10.91
N ASP A 263 16.54 2.27 -10.49
CA ASP A 263 16.72 1.52 -9.24
C ASP A 263 17.88 0.50 -9.36
N GLU A 264 18.00 -0.18 -10.51
CA GLU A 264 19.13 -1.08 -10.82
C GLU A 264 20.50 -0.35 -10.78
N LEU A 265 20.54 0.97 -10.99
CA LEU A 265 21.77 1.79 -10.90
C LEU A 265 22.13 2.22 -9.47
N ASN A 266 21.19 2.13 -8.51
CA ASN A 266 21.37 2.59 -7.13
C ASN A 266 21.69 1.45 -6.14
N ILE A 267 21.82 0.21 -6.62
CA ILE A 267 22.31 -0.90 -5.81
C ILE A 267 23.84 -0.80 -5.74
N PRO A 268 24.46 -0.63 -4.55
CA PRO A 268 25.91 -0.81 -4.43
C PRO A 268 26.21 -2.26 -4.82
N LYS A 269 26.94 -2.43 -5.92
CA LYS A 269 27.42 -3.74 -6.36
C LYS A 269 28.21 -4.33 -5.21
N SER A 270 27.64 -5.33 -4.54
CA SER A 270 28.43 -6.24 -3.72
C SER A 270 29.41 -6.91 -4.66
N GLU A 271 30.67 -6.49 -4.60
CA GLU A 271 31.78 -7.26 -5.15
C GLU A 271 31.74 -8.64 -4.50
N ASN A 272 31.45 -9.66 -5.31
CA ASN A 272 32.13 -10.95 -5.34
C ASN A 272 31.34 -11.91 -6.25
N ALA A 273 31.89 -12.17 -7.44
CA ALA A 273 32.13 -13.52 -7.98
C ALA A 273 32.40 -13.44 -9.50
N THR A 274 33.70 -13.44 -9.80
CA THR A 274 34.40 -13.84 -11.01
C THR A 274 33.68 -14.91 -11.85
N HIS A 275 33.47 -14.57 -13.13
CA HIS A 275 33.38 -15.39 -14.34
C HIS A 275 32.87 -16.84 -14.27
N SER A 276 31.79 -17.13 -15.00
CA SER A 276 31.86 -18.03 -16.16
C SER A 276 30.58 -17.95 -17.01
N SER A 277 30.78 -17.72 -18.31
CA SER A 277 29.78 -17.82 -19.38
C SER A 277 29.83 -19.21 -20.01
N ALA A 278 28.70 -19.89 -20.17
CA ALA A 278 28.44 -20.83 -21.27
C ALA A 278 26.95 -21.22 -21.32
N ILE A 279 26.56 -21.64 -22.51
CA ILE A 279 25.21 -21.78 -23.07
C ILE A 279 24.81 -23.27 -23.14
N ASP A 280 23.49 -23.52 -23.12
CA ASP A 280 22.69 -24.71 -23.52
C ASP A 280 22.89 -26.10 -22.86
N ALA A 281 21.80 -26.64 -22.30
CA ALA A 281 21.05 -27.80 -22.83
C ALA A 281 20.11 -28.46 -21.78
N VAL A 282 19.01 -29.01 -22.30
CA VAL A 282 17.97 -29.85 -21.71
C VAL A 282 18.49 -31.19 -21.15
N ASP A 283 18.03 -31.62 -19.96
CA ASP A 283 17.19 -32.82 -19.71
C ASP A 283 17.15 -33.29 -18.23
N ASP A 284 15.95 -33.79 -17.90
CA ASP A 284 15.43 -34.70 -16.87
C ASP A 284 16.05 -35.02 -15.47
N CYS A 285 15.15 -34.87 -14.49
CA CYS A 285 14.69 -35.78 -13.42
C CYS A 285 15.57 -36.31 -12.26
N SER A 286 15.02 -36.09 -11.05
CA SER A 286 15.08 -36.88 -9.79
C SER A 286 16.37 -36.95 -8.96
N SER A 287 16.35 -36.34 -7.77
CA SER A 287 16.17 -37.06 -6.48
C SER A 287 16.42 -36.15 -5.25
N SER A 288 15.78 -36.57 -4.16
CA SER A 288 15.55 -35.92 -2.87
C SER A 288 16.78 -35.48 -2.06
N GLY A 289 16.59 -34.46 -1.21
CA GLY A 289 17.52 -34.12 -0.13
C GLY A 289 17.04 -32.95 0.73
N THR A 290 16.36 -33.26 1.83
CA THR A 290 15.95 -32.36 2.92
C THR A 290 17.12 -31.64 3.59
N VAL A 291 17.05 -30.31 3.78
CA VAL A 291 17.56 -29.63 5.00
C VAL A 291 16.71 -28.38 5.31
N CYS A 292 16.07 -28.42 6.47
CA CYS A 292 15.32 -27.33 7.09
C CYS A 292 16.29 -26.34 7.76
N ALA A 293 16.25 -25.05 7.39
CA ALA A 293 17.00 -23.99 8.09
C ALA A 293 16.04 -22.91 8.61
N LYS A 294 15.96 -22.84 9.95
CA LYS A 294 15.09 -21.97 10.74
C LYS A 294 15.45 -20.49 10.58
N ARG A 295 14.45 -19.64 10.31
CA ARG A 295 14.52 -18.17 10.39
C ARG A 295 14.72 -17.71 11.84
N LYS A 296 15.75 -16.93 12.11
CA LYS A 296 15.91 -16.16 13.37
C LYS A 296 15.25 -14.77 13.21
N ARG A 297 14.34 -14.43 14.12
CA ARG A 297 13.82 -13.07 14.31
C ARG A 297 14.87 -12.22 15.06
N PRO A 298 15.14 -10.96 14.70
CA PRO A 298 15.85 -10.05 15.57
C PRO A 298 14.92 -9.54 16.69
N ALA A 299 15.35 -9.68 17.94
CA ALA A 299 14.68 -9.13 19.10
C ALA A 299 15.02 -7.63 19.24
N PHE A 300 13.99 -6.79 19.43
CA PHE A 300 14.15 -5.39 19.78
C PHE A 300 14.58 -5.30 21.25
N ASN A 301 15.76 -4.74 21.49
CA ASN A 301 16.35 -4.64 22.82
C ASN A 301 15.63 -3.55 23.65
N LYS A 302 14.89 -3.95 24.68
CA LYS A 302 14.36 -3.06 25.71
C LYS A 302 15.38 -2.96 26.84
N ASN A 303 16.16 -1.89 26.88
CA ASN A 303 16.85 -1.51 28.11
C ASN A 303 16.09 -0.38 28.80
N VAL A 304 15.20 -0.78 29.70
CA VAL A 304 14.72 0.02 30.82
C VAL A 304 15.80 0.00 31.88
N ARG A 305 16.31 1.17 32.28
CA ARG A 305 16.96 1.33 33.59
C ARG A 305 16.10 2.26 34.44
N THR A 306 15.31 1.64 35.29
CA THR A 306 14.78 2.23 36.53
C THR A 306 15.83 2.11 37.61
N SER A 307 16.13 3.21 38.30
CA SER A 307 16.50 3.19 39.72
C SER A 307 16.30 4.58 40.31
N ASP A 308 15.58 4.57 41.42
CA ASP A 308 14.84 5.64 42.07
C ASP A 308 15.65 6.64 42.91
N GLN A 309 15.03 7.82 43.05
CA GLN A 309 14.89 8.69 44.23
C GLN A 309 15.99 8.76 45.30
N VAL A 310 16.47 10.00 45.54
CA VAL A 310 16.61 10.54 46.91
C VAL A 310 16.10 11.98 46.96
N THR A 311 15.14 12.18 47.87
CA THR A 311 14.50 13.42 48.33
C THR A 311 15.47 14.45 48.91
N ASN A 312 15.17 15.75 48.73
CA ASN A 312 15.38 16.73 49.79
C ASN A 312 14.53 18.01 49.59
N GLU A 313 13.52 18.15 50.45
CA GLU A 313 12.88 19.43 50.75
C GLU A 313 13.80 20.29 51.63
N LYS A 314 13.83 21.61 51.40
CA LYS A 314 13.95 22.62 52.47
C LYS A 314 13.39 23.96 52.03
N ARG A 315 12.50 24.49 52.88
CA ARG A 315 11.74 25.76 52.85
C ARG A 315 12.59 26.98 53.23
N LEU A 316 11.96 28.16 52.98
CA LEU A 316 12.18 29.54 53.49
C LEU A 316 13.19 30.41 52.70
N SER A 317 12.97 31.68 52.35
CA SER A 317 11.98 32.74 52.71
C SER A 317 12.00 33.84 51.61
N ALA A 318 10.85 34.42 51.22
CA ALA A 318 10.34 35.79 51.50
C ALA A 318 11.10 37.02 50.92
N GLY A 319 10.36 37.90 50.23
CA GLY A 319 10.71 39.32 49.93
C GLY A 319 10.42 39.74 48.48
N LYS A 320 9.16 40.05 48.09
CA LYS A 320 8.48 41.37 48.09
C LYS A 320 9.14 42.43 47.17
N MET A 321 8.46 42.72 46.05
CA MET A 321 8.72 43.82 45.12
C MET A 321 8.38 45.20 45.74
N PRO A 322 9.00 46.29 45.24
CA PRO A 322 8.55 47.67 45.47
C PRO A 322 7.26 48.02 44.72
#